data_AF-A0A497M2I1-F1
#
_entry.id   AF-A0A497M2I1-F1
#
_cell.length_a   1.000
_cell.length_b   1.000
_cell.length_c   1.000
_cell.angle_alpha   90.00
_cell.angle_beta   90.00
_cell.angle_gamma   90.00
#
_symmetry.space_group_name_H-M   'P 1'
#
loop_
_entity.id
_entity.type
_entity.pdbx_description
1 polymer ?
#
loop_
_entity_poly.entity_id
_entity_poly.type
_entity_poly.pdbx_seq_one_letter_code
_entity_poly.pdbx_strand_id
1 'polypeptide(L)'
;MKLYVKSISTGAIEKSPGFLFHSCDLREKQNVTFFSEEDQKAIEFLNDKGVKFELVDLSKCSLAMRLKAKINGVNKTPTLVLNDGTLLKGIRQIMNYFSG
;
A
#
# COMPACT_ATOMS: atom_id res chain seq x y z
N MET A 1 2.71 9.53 13.23
CA MET A 1 1.89 8.34 12.96
C MET A 1 2.36 7.68 11.68
N LYS A 2 2.23 6.35 11.57
CA LYS A 2 2.65 5.59 10.39
C LYS A 2 1.53 4.69 9.89
N LEU A 3 1.15 4.82 8.62
CA LEU A 3 0.16 3.96 7.98
C LEU A 3 0.87 2.87 7.17
N TYR A 4 0.73 1.63 7.62
CA TYR A 4 1.26 0.47 6.93
C TYR A 4 0.23 -0.06 5.93
N VAL A 5 0.63 -0.12 4.67
CA VAL A 5 -0.18 -0.61 3.54
C VAL A 5 0.61 -1.65 2.75
N LYS A 6 -0.05 -2.35 1.83
CA LYS A 6 0.63 -3.29 0.95
C LYS A 6 0.17 -3.11 -0.48
N SER A 7 1.03 -2.58 -1.35
CA SER A 7 0.72 -2.56 -2.77
C SER A 7 0.83 -3.94 -3.40
N ILE A 8 0.04 -4.16 -4.43
CA ILE A 8 0.04 -5.33 -5.30
C ILE A 8 0.57 -4.86 -6.65
N SER A 9 1.62 -5.52 -7.12
CA SER A 9 2.10 -5.38 -8.49
C SER A 9 1.54 -6.55 -9.30
N THR A 10 0.71 -6.27 -10.30
CA THR A 10 0.40 -7.28 -11.31
C THR A 10 1.67 -7.46 -12.15
N GLY A 11 2.37 -8.58 -11.95
CA GLY A 11 3.47 -8.94 -12.82
C GLY A 11 2.97 -8.95 -14.26
N ALA A 12 3.42 -7.99 -15.06
CA ALA A 12 3.19 -7.76 -16.49
C ALA A 12 2.17 -8.66 -17.20
N ILE A 13 1.10 -8.05 -17.72
CA ILE A 13 0.34 -8.63 -18.83
C ILE A 13 0.08 -7.52 -19.86
N GLU A 14 0.94 -7.46 -20.88
CA GLU A 14 0.57 -6.86 -22.16
C GLU A 14 0.26 -8.00 -23.14
N LYS A 15 -0.98 -8.06 -23.62
CA LYS A 15 -1.27 -8.67 -24.91
C LYS A 15 -1.32 -7.52 -25.93
N SER A 16 -0.25 -7.34 -26.71
CA SER A 16 -0.32 -6.49 -27.90
C SER A 16 -1.08 -7.27 -29.00
N PRO A 17 -2.16 -6.73 -29.58
CA PRO A 17 -2.66 -7.21 -30.86
C PRO A 17 -1.58 -6.87 -31.90
N GLY A 18 -1.15 -7.87 -32.66
CA GLY A 18 0.06 -7.78 -33.47
C GLY A 18 0.10 -6.61 -34.44
N PHE A 19 1.30 -6.09 -34.67
CA PHE A 19 1.63 -5.41 -35.92
C PHE A 19 3.03 -5.84 -36.35
N LEU A 20 3.08 -6.48 -37.51
CA LEU A 20 4.29 -6.70 -38.30
C LEU A 20 4.94 -5.33 -38.51
N PHE A 21 6.17 -5.10 -38.05
CA PHE A 21 7.23 -4.37 -38.74
C PHE A 21 8.41 -4.15 -37.80
N HIS A 22 9.61 -4.38 -38.33
CA HIS A 22 10.90 -4.24 -37.66
C HIS A 22 11.09 -2.86 -37.04
N SER A 23 11.38 -2.82 -35.74
CA SER A 23 12.44 -2.04 -35.10
C SER A 23 12.49 -2.45 -33.62
N CYS A 24 13.63 -2.28 -32.96
CA CYS A 24 13.84 -2.69 -31.58
C CYS A 24 12.90 -1.94 -30.62
N ASP A 25 11.66 -2.40 -30.46
CA ASP A 25 10.76 -1.97 -29.41
C ASP A 25 11.26 -2.53 -28.09
N LEU A 26 12.03 -1.71 -27.37
CA LEU A 26 12.22 -1.85 -25.94
C LEU A 26 10.83 -1.83 -25.31
N ARG A 27 10.31 -3.02 -25.01
CA ARG A 27 9.06 -3.20 -24.25
C ARG A 27 9.22 -2.52 -22.90
N GLU A 28 8.72 -1.29 -22.77
CA GLU A 28 8.64 -0.61 -21.49
C GLU A 28 7.59 -1.31 -20.62
N LYS A 29 8.07 -2.22 -19.79
CA LYS A 29 7.27 -2.97 -18.82
C LYS A 29 6.75 -2.02 -17.76
N GLN A 30 5.61 -1.38 -18.00
CA GLN A 30 4.97 -0.53 -16.99
C GLN A 30 4.38 -1.42 -15.88
N ASN A 31 5.06 -1.48 -14.74
CA ASN A 31 4.54 -2.15 -13.56
C ASN A 31 3.41 -1.31 -12.95
N VAL A 32 2.16 -1.65 -13.27
CA VAL A 32 1.00 -1.06 -12.59
C VAL A 32 1.00 -1.54 -11.15
N THR A 33 1.17 -0.60 -10.22
CA THR A 33 1.18 -0.84 -8.78
C THR A 33 -0.08 -0.23 -8.18
N PHE A 34 -0.91 -1.03 -7.55
CA PHE A 34 -2.16 -0.56 -6.92
C PHE A 34 -2.25 -1.03 -5.46
N PHE A 35 -3.02 -0.31 -4.66
CA PHE A 35 -3.34 -0.71 -3.29
C PHE A 35 -4.62 -1.54 -3.27
N SER A 36 -4.81 -2.31 -2.20
CA SER A 36 -6.13 -2.91 -1.95
C SER A 36 -7.16 -1.81 -1.70
N GLU A 37 -8.45 -2.09 -1.95
CA GLU A 37 -9.51 -1.10 -1.69
C GLU A 37 -9.49 -0.58 -0.25
N GLU A 38 -9.24 -1.45 0.74
CA GLU A 38 -9.17 -1.04 2.14
C GLU A 38 -7.99 -0.11 2.42
N ASP A 39 -6.81 -0.43 1.86
CA ASP A 39 -5.61 0.40 2.00
C ASP A 39 -5.82 1.76 1.36
N GLN A 40 -6.39 1.80 0.16
CA GLN A 40 -6.68 3.04 -0.56
C GLN A 40 -7.69 3.90 0.19
N LYS A 41 -8.80 3.30 0.66
CA LYS A 41 -9.80 4.00 1.48
C LYS A 41 -9.19 4.57 2.77
N ALA A 42 -8.23 3.89 3.39
CA ALA A 42 -7.55 4.40 4.58
C ALA A 42 -6.67 5.61 4.30
N ILE A 43 -5.93 5.57 3.17
CA ILE A 43 -5.11 6.70 2.72
C ILE A 43 -6.00 7.91 2.45
N GLU A 44 -7.06 7.73 1.66
CA GLU A 44 -8.00 8.79 1.29
C GLU A 44 -8.69 9.38 2.52
N PHE A 45 -9.20 8.55 3.42
CA PHE A 45 -9.86 9.00 4.65
C PHE A 45 -8.94 9.84 5.54
N LEU A 46 -7.68 9.43 5.74
CA LEU A 46 -6.74 10.18 6.57
C LEU A 46 -6.31 11.49 5.91
N ASN A 47 -6.14 11.50 4.59
CA ASN A 47 -5.84 12.72 3.83
C ASN A 47 -7.00 13.71 3.88
N ASP A 48 -8.24 13.25 3.70
CA ASP A 48 -9.47 14.06 3.78
C ASP A 48 -9.62 14.71 5.18
N LYS A 49 -9.29 13.96 6.23
CA LYS A 49 -9.25 14.47 7.61
C LYS A 49 -8.07 15.39 7.93
N GLY A 50 -7.16 15.64 6.97
CA GLY A 50 -5.95 16.45 7.18
C GLY A 50 -4.96 15.84 8.19
N VAL A 51 -5.03 14.52 8.40
CA VAL A 51 -4.17 13.81 9.36
C VAL A 51 -2.79 13.62 8.75
N LYS A 52 -1.74 14.07 9.46
CA LYS A 52 -0.36 13.84 9.03
C LYS A 52 0.10 12.42 9.38
N PHE A 53 0.46 11.64 8.37
CA PHE A 53 1.03 10.29 8.54
C PHE A 53 2.16 10.01 7.55
N GLU A 54 3.07 9.13 7.94
CA GLU A 54 4.05 8.52 7.05
C GLU A 54 3.43 7.27 6.41
N LEU A 55 3.43 7.18 5.08
CA LEU A 55 2.96 6.00 4.35
C LEU A 55 4.08 4.98 4.21
N VAL A 56 3.89 3.78 4.77
CA VAL A 56 4.86 2.68 4.73
C VAL A 56 4.29 1.54 3.90
N ASP A 57 4.81 1.38 2.68
CA ASP A 57 4.44 0.26 1.80
C ASP A 57 5.29 -0.98 2.09
N LEU A 58 4.65 -1.99 2.68
CA LEU A 58 5.29 -3.25 3.05
C LEU A 58 5.76 -4.06 1.85
N SER A 59 5.24 -3.80 0.63
CA SER A 59 5.69 -4.50 -0.58
C SER A 59 7.10 -4.07 -1.02
N LYS A 60 7.45 -2.80 -0.75
CA LYS A 60 8.75 -2.19 -1.09
C LYS A 60 9.79 -2.36 0.02
N CYS A 61 9.37 -2.83 1.19
CA CYS A 61 10.24 -3.06 2.34
C CYS A 61 11.05 -4.36 2.19
N SER A 62 12.27 -4.36 2.73
CA SER A 62 13.09 -5.56 2.82
C SER A 62 12.39 -6.64 3.67
N LEU A 63 12.75 -7.91 3.45
CA LEU A 63 12.21 -9.03 4.23
C LEU A 63 12.38 -8.83 5.75
N ALA A 64 13.55 -8.32 6.16
CA ALA A 64 13.83 -8.01 7.57
C ALA A 64 12.88 -6.96 8.14
N MET A 65 12.60 -5.88 7.41
CA MET A 65 11.63 -4.86 7.83
C MET A 65 10.21 -5.42 7.90
N ARG A 66 9.80 -6.23 6.92
CA ARG A 66 8.48 -6.87 6.91
C ARG A 66 8.30 -7.81 8.11
N LEU A 67 9.33 -8.60 8.43
CA LEU A 67 9.34 -9.45 9.62
C LEU A 67 9.27 -8.63 10.90
N LYS A 68 10.07 -7.57 11.02
CA LYS A 68 10.03 -6.66 12.17
C LYS A 68 8.65 -6.04 12.36
N ALA A 69 8.01 -5.57 11.29
CA ALA A 69 6.65 -5.01 11.34
C ALA A 69 5.64 -6.07 11.83
N LYS A 70 5.73 -7.30 11.34
CA LYS A 70 4.87 -8.41 11.77
C LYS A 70 5.06 -8.75 13.25
N ILE A 71 6.31 -8.81 13.73
CA ILE A 71 6.64 -9.03 15.16
C ILE A 71 6.09 -7.89 16.02
N ASN A 72 6.13 -6.66 15.52
CA ASN A 72 5.55 -5.47 16.16
C ASN A 72 4.02 -5.37 16.00
N GLY A 73 3.34 -6.43 15.58
CA GLY A 73 1.89 -6.50 15.53
C GLY A 73 1.23 -5.99 14.23
N VAL A 74 2.00 -5.52 13.25
CA VAL A 74 1.52 -5.16 11.90
C VAL A 74 1.38 -6.44 11.07
N ASN A 75 0.36 -7.23 11.38
CA ASN A 75 0.08 -8.52 10.75
C ASN A 75 -0.97 -8.46 9.63
N LYS A 76 -1.64 -7.31 9.46
CA LYS A 76 -2.58 -7.03 8.38
C LYS A 76 -2.47 -5.57 7.94
N THR A 77 -2.97 -5.26 6.75
CA THR A 77 -3.07 -3.89 6.22
C THR A 77 -4.54 -3.57 5.90
N PRO A 78 -4.97 -2.30 6.01
CA PRO A 78 -4.20 -1.17 6.51
C PRO A 78 -4.01 -1.26 8.03
N THR A 79 -2.86 -0.83 8.54
CA THR A 79 -2.66 -0.66 9.99
C THR A 79 -2.02 0.69 10.27
N LEU A 80 -2.68 1.52 11.07
CA LEU A 80 -2.14 2.79 11.53
C LEU A 80 -1.49 2.62 12.90
N VAL A 81 -0.22 3.02 13.02
CA VAL A 81 0.51 3.11 14.28
C VAL A 81 0.47 4.57 14.74
N LEU A 82 -0.17 4.79 15.87
CA LEU A 82 -0.24 6.10 16.54
C LEU A 82 1.11 6.45 17.21
N ASN A 83 1.26 7.70 17.64
CA ASN A 83 2.53 8.17 18.21
C ASN A 83 2.84 7.53 19.58
N ASP A 84 1.82 7.10 20.31
CA ASP A 84 1.91 6.38 21.58
C ASP A 84 2.18 4.87 21.40
N GLY A 85 2.29 4.39 20.15
CA GLY A 85 2.46 2.98 19.83
C GLY A 85 1.17 2.18 19.68
N THR A 86 0.00 2.80 19.87
CA THR A 86 -1.30 2.15 19.67
C THR A 86 -1.48 1.74 18.20
N LEU A 87 -2.00 0.53 17.98
CA LEU A 87 -2.20 -0.08 16.66
C LEU A 87 -3.69 -0.10 16.28
N LEU A 88 -4.08 0.68 15.27
CA LEU A 88 -5.41 0.65 14.68
C LEU A 88 -5.40 -0.22 13.43
N LYS A 89 -6.12 -1.33 13.50
CA LYS A 89 -5.97 -2.48 12.63
C LYS A 89 -7.17 -2.63 11.69
N GLY A 90 -7.00 -2.21 10.45
CA GLY A 90 -8.01 -2.18 9.39
C GLY A 90 -8.75 -0.86 9.32
N ILE A 91 -9.38 -0.59 8.16
CA ILE A 91 -10.05 0.69 7.88
C ILE A 91 -11.11 1.06 8.93
N ARG A 92 -11.92 0.09 9.39
CA ARG A 92 -12.97 0.34 10.38
C ARG A 92 -12.45 0.93 11.69
N GLN A 93 -11.34 0.41 12.20
CA GLN A 93 -10.77 0.92 13.45
C GLN A 93 -10.17 2.31 13.28
N ILE A 94 -9.52 2.55 12.13
CA ILE A 94 -8.98 3.87 11.78
C ILE A 94 -10.12 4.89 11.70
N MET A 95 -11.19 4.57 10.97
CA MET A 95 -12.35 5.46 10.84
C MET A 95 -13.01 5.76 12.18
N ASN A 96 -13.26 4.73 13.01
CA ASN A 96 -13.89 4.91 14.31
C ASN A 96 -13.05 5.83 15.23
N TYR A 97 -11.72 5.74 15.16
CA TYR A 97 -10.83 6.56 15.98
C TYR A 97 -10.87 8.05 15.62
N PHE A 98 -11.00 8.41 14.33
CA PHE A 98 -11.03 9.81 13.86
C PHE A 98 -12.44 10.34 13.55
N SER A 99 -13.48 9.55 13.87
CA SER A 99 -14.89 9.93 13.74
C SER A 99 -15.58 10.08 15.10
N GLY A 100 -14.94 9.67 16.20
CA GLY A 100 -15.33 10.02 17.56
C GLY A 100 -14.78 11.39 17.94
#